data_AF-A0AA38R6Z4-F1
#
_entry.id   AF-A0AA38R6Z4-F1
#
_cell.length_a   1.000
_cell.length_b   1.000
_cell.length_c   1.000
_cell.angle_alpha   90.00
_cell.angle_beta   90.00
_cell.angle_gamma   90.00
#
_symmetry.space_group_name_H-M   'P 1'
#
loop_
_entity.id
_entity.type
_entity.pdbx_description
1 polymer ?
#
loop_
_entity_poly.entity_id
_entity_poly.type
_entity_poly.pdbx_seq_one_letter_code
_entity_poly.pdbx_strand_id
1 'polypeptide(L)'
;MGLHNRAASAHLDPVERRQRARVFWLAYILDKDLSLRGQQPSVQLDDDIDLELPSPLLDNKDDGATAGIVITADGNARMNYFLARVQLATIEGGVYDCLYSTRALNRSHEERSMARDSIVCALEEWRASIPSEFGAAAVASSTNNHPAHIGFFCLLHSTSLACLTLISRAHAWDEQWVSSLRERGRGTRALQLPPGWEALVHQARDFMALFGETWSRGIWFQWMVSCPYVSAMVLLIANNLNNLQHDKIQLDSQLVDAALLWPKEVSNEIQKEEVRLLRNLCAEIVREMRRKRTEAIALTRGGSLFSNLLDST
;
A
#
# COMPACT_ATOMS: atom_id res chain seq x y z
N MET A 1 20.71 5.30 26.68
CA MET A 1 19.76 6.43 26.77
C MET A 1 18.36 6.06 27.30
N GLY A 2 17.98 4.77 27.37
CA GLY A 2 16.74 4.33 28.04
C GLY A 2 15.45 4.89 27.42
N LEU A 3 15.47 5.25 26.13
CA LEU A 3 14.37 6.00 25.51
C LEU A 3 13.03 5.24 25.51
N HIS A 4 13.06 3.91 25.52
CA HIS A 4 11.90 3.03 25.57
C HIS A 4 11.22 2.94 26.95
N ASN A 5 11.77 3.59 27.98
CA ASN A 5 11.33 3.43 29.36
C ASN A 5 10.99 4.79 30.01
N ARG A 6 9.78 4.93 30.53
CA ARG A 6 9.32 6.16 31.22
C ARG A 6 10.21 6.56 32.38
N ALA A 7 10.66 5.61 33.19
CA ALA A 7 11.48 5.87 34.38
C ALA A 7 12.81 6.56 34.01
N ALA A 8 13.39 6.20 32.87
CA ALA A 8 14.63 6.82 32.38
C ALA A 8 14.47 8.30 32.02
N SER A 9 13.25 8.77 31.79
CA SER A 9 12.94 10.17 31.44
C SER A 9 12.09 10.90 32.50
N ALA A 10 11.89 10.28 33.67
CA ALA A 10 11.01 10.82 34.71
C ALA A 10 11.56 12.12 35.33
N HIS A 11 12.88 12.23 35.45
CA HIS A 11 13.59 13.38 36.02
C HIS A 11 13.71 14.58 35.07
N LEU A 12 13.39 14.40 33.79
CA LEU A 12 13.49 15.43 32.76
C LEU A 12 12.25 16.33 32.78
N ASP A 13 12.37 17.53 32.23
CA ASP A 13 11.21 18.40 32.05
C ASP A 13 10.22 17.81 31.02
N PRO A 14 8.93 18.23 31.04
CA PRO A 14 7.92 17.67 30.16
C PRO A 14 8.21 17.83 28.66
N VAL A 15 8.88 18.91 28.25
CA VAL A 15 9.22 19.16 26.83
C VAL A 15 10.30 18.17 26.40
N GLU A 16 11.38 18.04 27.16
CA GLU A 16 12.45 17.09 26.84
C GLU A 16 11.92 15.65 26.82
N ARG A 17 11.07 15.27 27.78
CA ARG A 17 10.43 13.94 27.80
C ARG A 17 9.63 13.66 26.54
N ARG A 18 8.85 14.65 26.05
CA ARG A 18 8.11 14.51 24.78
C ARG A 18 9.03 14.35 23.59
N GLN A 19 10.13 15.11 23.51
CA GLN A 19 11.07 14.99 22.40
C GLN A 19 11.78 13.63 22.40
N ARG A 20 12.16 13.11 23.56
CA ARG A 20 12.75 11.76 23.69
C ARG A 20 11.79 10.66 23.26
N ALA A 21 10.51 10.76 23.64
CA ALA A 21 9.48 9.84 23.18
C ALA A 21 9.29 9.90 21.65
N ARG A 22 9.33 11.11 21.04
CA ARG A 22 9.27 11.26 19.58
C ARG A 22 10.45 10.61 18.88
N VAL A 23 11.66 10.83 19.37
CA VAL A 23 12.87 10.19 18.82
C VAL A 23 12.75 8.67 18.90
N PHE A 24 12.27 8.13 20.02
CA PHE A 24 12.01 6.70 20.15
C PHE A 24 11.01 6.18 19.11
N TRP A 25 9.85 6.83 18.99
CA TRP A 25 8.79 6.42 18.07
C TRP A 25 9.19 6.56 16.59
N LEU A 26 10.01 7.56 16.24
CA LEU A 26 10.61 7.67 14.91
C LEU A 26 11.57 6.52 14.62
N ALA A 27 12.43 6.17 15.58
CA ALA A 27 13.31 5.01 15.46
C ALA A 27 12.52 3.71 15.34
N TYR A 28 11.43 3.57 16.12
CA TYR A 28 10.52 2.44 16.07
C TYR A 28 9.89 2.26 14.69
N ILE A 29 9.37 3.34 14.09
CA ILE A 29 8.82 3.29 12.72
C ILE A 29 9.89 2.80 11.74
N LEU A 30 11.09 3.37 11.79
CA LEU A 30 12.19 2.98 10.89
C LEU A 30 12.59 1.50 11.09
N ASP A 31 12.67 1.03 12.32
CA ASP A 31 13.00 -0.36 12.64
C ASP A 31 11.95 -1.31 12.07
N LYS A 32 10.66 -1.05 12.27
CA LYS A 32 9.58 -1.90 11.74
C LYS A 32 9.49 -1.87 10.21
N ASP A 33 9.61 -0.69 9.59
CA ASP A 33 9.62 -0.54 8.13
C ASP A 33 10.77 -1.35 7.50
N LEU A 34 11.99 -1.20 8.03
CA LEU A 34 13.18 -1.89 7.51
C LEU A 34 13.13 -3.40 7.78
N SER A 35 12.67 -3.80 8.96
CA SER A 35 12.57 -5.20 9.37
C SER A 35 11.59 -5.97 8.49
N LEU A 36 10.40 -5.41 8.25
CA LEU A 36 9.41 -6.04 7.38
C LEU A 36 9.92 -6.14 5.93
N ARG A 37 10.56 -5.09 5.41
CA ARG A 37 11.13 -5.08 4.06
C ARG A 37 12.29 -6.06 3.90
N GLY A 38 13.15 -6.13 4.91
CA GLY A 38 14.30 -7.03 4.94
C GLY A 38 13.95 -8.47 5.30
N GLN A 39 12.71 -8.73 5.73
CA GLN A 39 12.30 -9.98 6.37
C GLN A 39 13.24 -10.39 7.51
N GLN A 40 13.66 -9.38 8.30
CA GLN A 40 14.53 -9.53 9.46
C GLN A 40 13.74 -9.20 10.73
N PRO A 41 14.11 -9.78 11.88
CA PRO A 41 13.47 -9.45 13.14
C PRO A 41 13.76 -8.00 13.52
N SER A 42 12.74 -7.31 14.05
CA SER A 42 12.89 -5.95 14.57
C SER A 42 13.78 -5.92 15.81
N VAL A 43 14.59 -4.87 15.92
CA VAL A 43 15.47 -4.66 17.08
C VAL A 43 14.66 -4.23 18.31
N GLN A 44 13.62 -3.43 18.11
CA GLN A 44 12.75 -2.92 19.14
C GLN A 44 11.59 -3.90 19.36
N LEU A 45 11.69 -4.71 20.43
CA LEU A 45 10.66 -5.66 20.85
C LEU A 45 9.53 -4.93 21.56
N ASP A 46 8.29 -5.17 21.13
CA ASP A 46 7.12 -4.44 21.63
C ASP A 46 6.88 -4.67 23.12
N ASP A 47 7.18 -5.88 23.62
CA ASP A 47 7.06 -6.26 25.03
C ASP A 47 8.03 -5.48 25.96
N ASP A 48 9.09 -4.89 25.41
CA ASP A 48 10.10 -4.12 26.15
C ASP A 48 9.86 -2.60 26.12
N ILE A 49 8.74 -2.15 25.53
CA ILE A 49 8.40 -0.73 25.37
C ILE A 49 7.47 -0.30 26.49
N ASP A 50 7.99 0.49 27.42
CA ASP A 50 7.19 1.24 28.40
C ASP A 50 7.15 2.72 27.99
N LEU A 51 6.36 3.02 26.95
CA LEU A 51 6.02 4.38 26.53
C LEU A 51 4.56 4.45 26.09
N GLU A 52 3.94 5.62 26.28
CA GLU A 52 2.62 5.90 25.70
C GLU A 52 2.74 6.17 24.20
N LEU A 53 1.71 5.74 23.46
CA LEU A 53 1.53 6.16 22.08
C LEU A 53 1.47 7.70 22.00
N PRO A 54 1.87 8.30 20.86
CA PRO A 54 1.70 9.73 20.65
C PRO A 54 0.26 10.16 20.93
N SER A 55 0.09 11.27 21.67
CA SER A 55 -1.22 11.71 22.12
C SER A 55 -2.20 11.86 20.94
N PRO A 56 -3.40 11.29 21.02
CA PRO A 56 -4.47 11.54 20.05
C PRO A 56 -5.12 12.91 20.28
N LEU A 57 -4.89 13.54 21.44
CA LEU A 57 -5.55 14.78 21.82
C LEU A 57 -5.09 15.92 20.90
N LEU A 58 -6.04 16.42 20.12
CA LEU A 58 -5.92 17.58 19.24
C LEU A 58 -6.30 18.86 20.01
N ASP A 59 -5.88 18.98 21.27
CA ASP A 59 -6.25 20.12 22.09
C ASP A 59 -5.36 21.32 21.75
N ASN A 60 -6.00 22.48 21.59
CA ASN A 60 -5.41 23.75 21.12
C ASN A 60 -4.44 24.41 22.12
N LYS A 61 -3.84 23.65 23.05
CA LYS A 61 -2.83 24.20 23.95
C LYS A 61 -1.49 24.15 23.25
N ASP A 62 -0.96 25.34 22.98
CA ASP A 62 0.30 25.63 22.31
C ASP A 62 1.52 25.22 23.17
N ASP A 63 1.60 23.95 23.57
CA ASP A 63 2.68 23.38 24.37
C ASP A 63 3.62 22.47 23.54
N GLY A 64 3.50 22.57 22.20
CA GLY A 64 4.20 21.71 21.25
C GLY A 64 3.59 20.31 21.12
N ALA A 65 2.40 20.01 21.66
CA ALA A 65 1.67 18.76 21.45
C ALA A 65 1.12 18.58 20.02
N THR A 66 1.21 19.60 19.16
CA THR A 66 0.73 19.59 17.78
C THR A 66 1.67 18.91 16.76
N ALA A 67 2.81 18.37 17.20
CA ALA A 67 3.75 17.73 16.28
C ALA A 67 3.11 16.50 15.61
N GLY A 68 3.15 16.49 14.27
CA GLY A 68 2.53 15.45 13.45
C GLY A 68 1.05 15.67 13.17
N ILE A 69 0.44 16.75 13.67
CA ILE A 69 -0.93 17.12 13.28
C ILE A 69 -0.92 17.72 11.88
N VAL A 70 -1.73 17.14 11.00
CA VAL A 70 -2.02 17.67 9.66
C VAL A 70 -3.46 18.18 9.66
N ILE A 71 -3.65 19.37 9.10
CA ILE A 71 -4.96 20.02 8.96
C ILE A 71 -5.23 20.22 7.47
N THR A 72 -6.46 19.96 7.04
CA THR A 72 -6.90 20.20 5.67
C THR A 72 -6.85 21.68 5.32
N ALA A 73 -6.80 22.00 4.03
CA ALA A 73 -6.72 23.36 3.52
C ALA A 73 -7.94 24.21 3.90
N ASP A 74 -9.11 23.59 4.05
CA ASP A 74 -10.34 24.23 4.52
C ASP A 74 -10.45 24.30 6.05
N GLY A 75 -9.52 23.70 6.80
CA GLY A 75 -9.51 23.66 8.26
C GLY A 75 -10.55 22.72 8.90
N ASN A 76 -11.35 22.00 8.11
CA ASN A 76 -12.49 21.23 8.62
C ASN A 76 -12.10 19.86 9.19
N ALA A 77 -10.98 19.29 8.73
CA ALA A 77 -10.48 18.00 9.19
C ALA A 77 -9.03 18.10 9.66
N ARG A 78 -8.70 17.26 10.66
CA ARG A 78 -7.37 17.18 11.25
C ARG A 78 -7.06 15.75 11.67
N MET A 79 -5.81 15.34 11.54
CA MET A 79 -5.33 14.01 11.90
C MET A 79 -3.93 14.07 12.49
N ASN A 80 -3.65 13.24 13.49
CA ASN A 80 -2.28 13.01 13.95
C ASN A 80 -1.59 11.97 13.05
N TYR A 81 -0.88 12.44 12.02
CA TYR A 81 -0.11 11.60 11.10
C TYR A 81 0.97 10.78 11.84
N PHE A 82 1.60 11.37 12.86
CA PHE A 82 2.65 10.68 13.61
C PHE A 82 2.09 9.49 14.39
N LEU A 83 0.95 9.66 15.06
CA LEU A 83 0.23 8.56 15.71
C LEU A 83 -0.18 7.49 14.69
N ALA A 84 -0.77 7.89 13.56
CA ALA A 84 -1.18 6.95 12.51
C ALA A 84 0.03 6.12 12.00
N ARG A 85 1.21 6.73 11.88
CA ARG A 85 2.43 6.01 11.51
C ARG A 85 2.94 5.05 12.57
N VAL A 86 2.92 5.42 13.86
CA VAL A 86 3.32 4.52 14.95
C VAL A 86 2.39 3.30 15.03
N GLN A 87 1.09 3.51 14.86
CA GLN A 87 0.11 2.42 14.83
C GLN A 87 0.35 1.49 13.64
N LEU A 88 0.56 2.04 12.44
CA LEU A 88 0.88 1.25 11.27
C LEU A 88 2.20 0.48 11.42
N ALA A 89 3.24 1.09 12.02
CA ALA A 89 4.50 0.40 12.31
C ALA A 89 4.32 -0.80 13.27
N THR A 90 3.38 -0.70 14.21
CA THR A 90 3.01 -1.82 15.09
C THR A 90 2.35 -2.95 14.28
N ILE A 91 1.48 -2.60 13.32
CA ILE A 91 0.90 -3.58 12.39
C ILE A 91 1.98 -4.21 11.51
N GLU A 92 2.95 -3.43 11.01
CA GLU A 92 4.10 -3.93 10.23
C GLU A 92 4.90 -4.98 11.02
N GLY A 93 5.17 -4.73 12.31
CA GLY A 93 5.77 -5.70 13.22
C GLY A 93 4.93 -6.97 13.37
N GLY A 94 3.61 -6.81 13.53
CA GLY A 94 2.67 -7.94 13.60
C GLY A 94 2.61 -8.76 12.30
N VAL A 95 2.70 -8.13 11.13
CA VAL A 95 2.81 -8.82 9.82
C VAL A 95 4.08 -9.66 9.77
N TYR A 96 5.23 -9.09 10.18
CA TYR A 96 6.49 -9.84 10.28
C TYR A 96 6.36 -11.05 11.21
N ASP A 97 5.86 -10.83 12.42
CA ASP A 97 5.72 -11.85 13.44
C ASP A 97 4.75 -12.96 13.04
N CYS A 98 3.72 -12.63 12.26
CA CYS A 98 2.69 -13.55 11.80
C CYS A 98 3.13 -14.37 10.57
N LEU A 99 3.91 -13.79 9.65
CA LEU A 99 4.16 -14.39 8.33
C LEU A 99 5.61 -14.80 8.10
N TYR A 100 6.58 -14.08 8.66
CA TYR A 100 7.99 -14.17 8.27
C TYR A 100 8.92 -14.61 9.41
N SER A 101 8.50 -14.51 10.67
CA SER A 101 9.31 -14.96 11.80
C SER A 101 9.54 -16.49 11.79
N THR A 102 10.67 -16.95 12.34
CA THR A 102 10.91 -18.39 12.53
C THR A 102 9.79 -19.05 13.35
N ARG A 103 9.24 -18.32 14.33
CA ARG A 103 8.09 -18.77 15.12
C ARG A 103 6.85 -18.95 14.25
N ALA A 104 6.56 -18.03 13.34
CA ALA A 104 5.43 -18.16 12.42
C ALA A 104 5.51 -19.45 11.58
N LEU A 105 6.70 -19.78 11.09
CA LEU A 105 6.96 -20.99 10.31
C LEU A 105 6.81 -22.30 11.10
N ASN A 106 6.78 -22.22 12.44
CA ASN A 106 6.60 -23.36 13.32
C ASN A 106 5.18 -23.45 13.92
N ARG A 107 4.33 -22.44 13.72
CA ARG A 107 2.91 -22.47 14.14
C ARG A 107 2.12 -23.49 13.32
N SER A 108 1.07 -24.05 13.93
CA SER A 108 0.04 -24.85 13.25
C SER A 108 -0.70 -24.02 12.20
N HIS A 109 -1.43 -24.70 11.30
CA HIS A 109 -2.20 -24.02 10.26
C HIS A 109 -3.30 -23.14 10.87
N GLU A 110 -3.97 -23.63 11.92
CA GLU A 110 -5.01 -22.91 12.66
C GLU A 110 -4.44 -21.64 13.31
N GLU A 111 -3.32 -21.74 14.00
CA GLU A 111 -2.66 -20.58 14.63
C GLU A 111 -2.20 -19.53 13.61
N ARG A 112 -1.70 -19.96 12.44
CA ARG A 112 -1.35 -19.03 11.36
C ARG A 112 -2.59 -18.33 10.81
N SER A 113 -3.68 -19.06 10.62
CA SER A 113 -4.94 -18.45 10.15
C SER A 113 -5.46 -17.43 11.14
N MET A 114 -5.55 -17.78 12.43
CA MET A 114 -6.02 -16.85 13.46
C MET A 114 -5.13 -15.60 13.58
N ALA A 115 -3.80 -15.78 13.55
CA ALA A 115 -2.88 -14.66 13.60
C ALA A 115 -3.02 -13.75 12.36
N ARG A 116 -3.18 -14.34 11.18
CA ARG A 116 -3.41 -13.59 9.94
C ARG A 116 -4.71 -12.79 10.05
N ASP A 117 -5.79 -13.42 10.46
CA ASP A 117 -7.11 -12.78 10.54
C ASP A 117 -7.11 -11.64 11.56
N SER A 118 -6.41 -11.82 12.71
CA SER A 118 -6.19 -10.75 13.69
C SER A 118 -5.43 -9.55 13.11
N ILE A 119 -4.38 -9.79 12.31
CA ILE A 119 -3.61 -8.70 11.69
C ILE A 119 -4.41 -8.00 10.59
N VAL A 120 -5.23 -8.73 9.84
CA VAL A 120 -6.15 -8.15 8.85
C VAL A 120 -7.13 -7.21 9.54
N CYS A 121 -7.78 -7.66 10.62
CA CYS A 121 -8.69 -6.81 11.39
C CYS A 121 -8.00 -5.55 11.92
N ALA A 122 -6.81 -5.68 12.50
CA ALA A 122 -6.05 -4.52 12.99
C ALA A 122 -5.73 -3.51 11.88
N LEU A 123 -5.36 -3.98 10.67
CA LEU A 123 -5.11 -3.12 9.52
C LEU A 123 -6.39 -2.44 9.01
N GLU A 124 -7.52 -3.14 9.02
CA GLU A 124 -8.81 -2.58 8.62
C GLU A 124 -9.32 -1.53 9.61
N GLU A 125 -9.20 -1.79 10.91
CA GLU A 125 -9.53 -0.83 11.98
C GLU A 125 -8.65 0.41 11.90
N TRP A 126 -7.34 0.23 11.72
CA TRP A 126 -6.42 1.34 11.50
C TRP A 126 -6.81 2.15 10.28
N ARG A 127 -7.12 1.52 9.14
CA ARG A 127 -7.53 2.23 7.92
C ARG A 127 -8.84 2.99 8.12
N ALA A 128 -9.81 2.40 8.83
CA ALA A 128 -11.08 3.04 9.17
C ALA A 128 -10.92 4.23 10.12
N SER A 129 -9.82 4.28 10.90
CA SER A 129 -9.50 5.42 11.76
C SER A 129 -8.97 6.64 11.00
N ILE A 130 -8.53 6.47 9.74
CA ILE A 130 -8.03 7.57 8.90
C ILE A 130 -9.22 8.37 8.36
N PRO A 131 -9.34 9.68 8.63
CA PRO A 131 -10.43 10.49 8.09
C PRO A 131 -10.40 10.53 6.56
N SER A 132 -11.57 10.61 5.94
CA SER A 132 -11.74 10.50 4.48
C SER A 132 -10.93 11.51 3.69
N GLU A 133 -10.73 12.71 4.23
CA GLU A 133 -9.95 13.81 3.66
C GLU A 133 -8.46 13.46 3.54
N PHE A 134 -7.98 12.54 4.37
CA PHE A 134 -6.60 12.04 4.36
C PHE A 134 -6.45 10.70 3.63
N GLY A 135 -7.54 10.18 3.03
CA GLY A 135 -7.52 9.01 2.17
C GLY A 135 -6.73 9.26 0.89
N ALA A 136 -6.19 8.20 0.27
CA ALA A 136 -5.29 8.31 -0.88
C ALA A 136 -5.90 9.08 -2.06
N ALA A 137 -7.20 8.92 -2.32
CA ALA A 137 -7.92 9.63 -3.38
C ALA A 137 -8.18 11.13 -3.10
N ALA A 138 -8.19 11.54 -1.83
CA ALA A 138 -8.62 12.89 -1.42
C ALA A 138 -7.47 13.76 -0.91
N VAL A 139 -6.39 13.16 -0.41
CA VAL A 139 -5.37 13.89 0.35
C VAL A 139 -4.63 14.94 -0.46
N ALA A 140 -4.38 14.68 -1.74
CA ALA A 140 -3.70 15.63 -2.61
C ALA A 140 -4.46 16.95 -2.76
N SER A 141 -5.79 16.89 -2.86
CA SER A 141 -6.66 18.08 -2.91
C SER A 141 -6.89 18.67 -1.52
N SER A 142 -7.07 17.81 -0.51
CA SER A 142 -7.43 18.21 0.85
C SER A 142 -6.29 18.87 1.63
N THR A 143 -5.02 18.59 1.30
CA THR A 143 -3.84 19.19 1.94
C THR A 143 -3.00 20.02 0.96
N ASN A 144 -3.62 20.62 -0.04
CA ASN A 144 -2.93 21.41 -1.07
C ASN A 144 -2.25 22.69 -0.53
N ASN A 145 -2.59 23.11 0.68
CA ASN A 145 -1.96 24.21 1.42
C ASN A 145 -0.50 23.91 1.81
N HIS A 146 -0.10 22.64 1.86
CA HIS A 146 1.24 22.23 2.23
C HIS A 146 1.73 21.06 1.35
N PRO A 147 2.35 21.35 0.19
CA PRO A 147 2.74 20.32 -0.78
C PRO A 147 3.68 19.24 -0.23
N ALA A 148 4.43 19.52 0.84
CA ALA A 148 5.29 18.52 1.49
C ALA A 148 4.49 17.35 2.10
N HIS A 149 3.23 17.56 2.48
CA HIS A 149 2.39 16.52 3.09
C HIS A 149 2.07 15.38 2.13
N ILE A 150 1.91 15.65 0.84
CA ILE A 150 1.49 14.63 -0.13
C ILE A 150 2.44 13.44 -0.19
N GLY A 151 3.75 13.68 -0.03
CA GLY A 151 4.77 12.62 0.00
C GLY A 151 4.67 11.74 1.25
N PHE A 152 4.37 12.34 2.41
CA PHE A 152 4.14 11.59 3.64
C PHE A 152 2.90 10.68 3.52
N PHE A 153 1.81 11.19 2.96
CA PHE A 153 0.62 10.37 2.73
C PHE A 153 0.82 9.31 1.64
N CYS A 154 1.61 9.60 0.61
CA CYS A 154 2.02 8.60 -0.36
C CYS A 154 2.75 7.44 0.33
N LEU A 155 3.69 7.75 1.24
CA LEU A 155 4.37 6.74 2.05
C LEU A 155 3.40 5.96 2.95
N LEU A 156 2.52 6.65 3.69
CA LEU A 156 1.51 6.05 4.57
C LEU A 156 0.63 5.01 3.84
N HIS A 157 0.04 5.42 2.72
CA HIS A 157 -0.84 4.56 1.94
C HIS A 157 -0.07 3.44 1.23
N SER A 158 1.19 3.71 0.81
CA SER A 158 2.06 2.67 0.25
C SER A 158 2.36 1.57 1.27
N THR A 159 2.61 1.94 2.53
CA THR A 159 2.95 1.00 3.61
C THR A 159 1.73 0.18 4.02
N SER A 160 0.55 0.79 4.09
CA SER A 160 -0.72 0.07 4.28
C SER A 160 -0.97 -0.96 3.18
N LEU A 161 -0.82 -0.56 1.91
CA LEU A 161 -0.96 -1.47 0.78
C LEU A 161 0.11 -2.58 0.80
N ALA A 162 1.35 -2.26 1.18
CA ALA A 162 2.41 -3.25 1.35
C ALA A 162 1.99 -4.33 2.36
N CYS A 163 1.50 -3.94 3.54
CA CYS A 163 1.01 -4.87 4.54
C CYS A 163 -0.08 -5.78 3.97
N LEU A 164 -1.09 -5.19 3.32
CA LEU A 164 -2.22 -5.96 2.76
C LEU A 164 -1.77 -6.95 1.66
N THR A 165 -0.85 -6.53 0.79
CA THR A 165 -0.32 -7.40 -0.27
C THR A 165 0.59 -8.51 0.25
N LEU A 166 1.34 -8.27 1.34
CA LEU A 166 2.12 -9.30 2.02
C LEU A 166 1.20 -10.34 2.69
N ILE A 167 0.16 -9.88 3.40
CA ILE A 167 -0.82 -10.75 4.06
C ILE A 167 -1.60 -11.61 3.05
N SER A 168 -2.05 -11.00 1.95
CA SER A 168 -2.79 -11.69 0.89
C SER A 168 -1.89 -12.48 -0.07
N ARG A 169 -0.56 -12.34 0.04
CA ARG A 169 0.44 -12.85 -0.91
C ARG A 169 0.23 -12.40 -2.36
N ALA A 170 -0.50 -11.30 -2.57
CA ALA A 170 -0.80 -10.75 -3.89
C ALA A 170 0.16 -9.60 -4.27
N HIS A 171 1.45 -9.76 -3.99
CA HIS A 171 2.50 -8.79 -4.33
C HIS A 171 3.32 -9.24 -5.55
N ALA A 172 3.98 -8.28 -6.19
CA ALA A 172 4.76 -8.46 -7.42
C ALA A 172 5.94 -9.46 -7.33
N TRP A 173 6.34 -9.81 -6.11
CA TRP A 173 7.51 -10.64 -5.83
C TRP A 173 7.16 -12.00 -5.25
N ASP A 174 5.87 -12.34 -5.16
CA ASP A 174 5.44 -13.69 -4.80
C ASP A 174 5.43 -14.57 -6.06
N GLU A 175 6.29 -15.59 -6.08
CA GLU A 175 6.48 -16.47 -7.25
C GLU A 175 5.18 -17.19 -7.64
N GLN A 176 4.41 -17.65 -6.66
CA GLN A 176 3.16 -18.39 -6.90
C GLN A 176 2.09 -17.46 -7.48
N TRP A 177 1.98 -16.24 -6.96
CA TRP A 177 1.07 -15.23 -7.48
C TRP A 177 1.41 -14.83 -8.92
N VAL A 178 2.68 -14.51 -9.20
CA VAL A 178 3.13 -14.11 -10.54
C VAL A 178 3.00 -15.26 -11.54
N SER A 179 3.29 -16.50 -11.12
CA SER A 179 3.08 -17.69 -11.95
C SER A 179 1.60 -17.89 -12.30
N SER A 180 0.71 -17.76 -11.31
CA SER A 180 -0.75 -17.87 -11.52
C SER A 180 -1.26 -16.79 -12.48
N LEU A 181 -0.71 -15.57 -12.39
CA LEU A 181 -1.02 -14.48 -13.32
C LEU A 181 -0.58 -14.80 -14.75
N ARG A 182 0.62 -15.37 -14.92
CA ARG A 182 1.14 -15.80 -16.22
C ARG A 182 0.25 -16.89 -16.85
N GLU A 183 -0.13 -17.90 -16.07
CA GLU A 183 -1.04 -18.95 -16.51
C GLU A 183 -2.40 -18.37 -16.93
N ARG A 184 -2.95 -17.47 -16.11
CA ARG A 184 -4.19 -16.76 -16.44
C ARG A 184 -4.07 -15.94 -17.73
N GLY A 185 -2.96 -15.22 -17.92
CA GLY A 185 -2.69 -14.46 -19.14
C GLY A 185 -2.71 -15.34 -20.41
N ARG A 186 -2.14 -16.55 -20.30
CA ARG A 186 -2.15 -17.57 -21.37
C ARG A 186 -3.52 -18.26 -21.55
N GLY A 187 -4.47 -18.04 -20.65
CA GLY A 187 -5.78 -18.68 -20.67
C GLY A 187 -5.77 -20.13 -20.17
N THR A 188 -4.71 -20.57 -19.49
CA THR A 188 -4.57 -21.97 -19.05
C THR A 188 -5.22 -22.23 -17.69
N ARG A 189 -5.43 -21.19 -16.86
CA ARG A 189 -6.00 -21.34 -15.51
C ARG A 189 -6.80 -20.11 -15.07
N ALA A 190 -7.81 -20.32 -14.24
CA ALA A 190 -8.49 -19.23 -13.52
C ALA A 190 -7.60 -18.70 -12.37
N LEU A 191 -7.62 -17.39 -12.15
CA LEU A 191 -6.87 -16.76 -11.06
C LEU A 191 -7.61 -16.97 -9.73
N GLN A 192 -6.91 -17.43 -8.70
CA GLN A 192 -7.45 -17.52 -7.35
C GLN A 192 -7.22 -16.18 -6.66
N LEU A 193 -8.29 -15.43 -6.45
CA LEU A 193 -8.22 -14.10 -5.85
C LEU A 193 -8.21 -14.21 -4.32
N PRO A 194 -7.38 -13.42 -3.62
CA PRO A 194 -7.41 -13.39 -2.16
C PRO A 194 -8.73 -12.81 -1.62
N PRO A 195 -9.10 -13.13 -0.37
CA PRO A 195 -10.20 -12.47 0.32
C PRO A 195 -10.04 -10.95 0.33
N GLY A 196 -11.15 -10.21 0.26
CA GLY A 196 -11.13 -8.75 0.24
C GLY A 196 -10.58 -8.14 -1.07
N TRP A 197 -10.58 -8.91 -2.17
CA TRP A 197 -10.05 -8.48 -3.47
C TRP A 197 -10.47 -7.08 -3.91
N GLU A 198 -11.77 -6.76 -3.83
CA GLU A 198 -12.28 -5.45 -4.26
C GLU A 198 -11.65 -4.30 -3.47
N ALA A 199 -11.52 -4.44 -2.16
CA ALA A 199 -10.90 -3.44 -1.29
C ALA A 199 -9.39 -3.30 -1.56
N LEU A 200 -8.71 -4.43 -1.85
CA LEU A 200 -7.30 -4.44 -2.21
C LEU A 200 -7.05 -3.71 -3.54
N VAL A 201 -7.86 -3.99 -4.57
CA VAL A 201 -7.74 -3.33 -5.87
C VAL A 201 -8.12 -1.85 -5.77
N HIS A 202 -9.14 -1.49 -4.97
CA HIS A 202 -9.50 -0.08 -4.72
C HIS A 202 -8.32 0.70 -4.12
N GLN A 203 -7.69 0.17 -3.06
CA GLN A 203 -6.51 0.82 -2.46
C GLN A 203 -5.34 0.91 -3.44
N ALA A 204 -5.12 -0.12 -4.27
CA ALA A 204 -4.09 -0.08 -5.30
C ALA A 204 -4.33 1.06 -6.31
N ARG A 205 -5.58 1.27 -6.75
CA ARG A 205 -5.94 2.37 -7.67
C ARG A 205 -5.66 3.73 -7.04
N ASP A 206 -6.18 3.97 -5.84
CA ASP A 206 -6.05 5.27 -5.18
C ASP A 206 -4.58 5.59 -4.89
N PHE A 207 -3.82 4.60 -4.42
CA PHE A 207 -2.39 4.76 -4.20
C PHE A 207 -1.63 5.07 -5.49
N MET A 208 -1.91 4.35 -6.59
CA MET A 208 -1.24 4.62 -7.87
C MET A 208 -1.56 6.01 -8.42
N ALA A 209 -2.80 6.48 -8.25
CA ALA A 209 -3.20 7.83 -8.62
C ALA A 209 -2.43 8.88 -7.79
N LEU A 210 -2.42 8.71 -6.45
CA LEU A 210 -1.66 9.57 -5.55
C LEU A 210 -0.17 9.59 -5.88
N PHE A 211 0.43 8.42 -6.14
CA PHE A 211 1.84 8.32 -6.53
C PHE A 211 2.13 9.12 -7.80
N GLY A 212 1.25 9.03 -8.80
CA GLY A 212 1.37 9.80 -10.05
C GLY A 212 1.39 11.31 -9.85
N GLU A 213 0.62 11.83 -8.89
CA GLU A 213 0.62 13.26 -8.53
C GLU A 213 1.89 13.68 -7.77
N THR A 214 2.47 12.76 -6.98
CA THR A 214 3.68 13.05 -6.19
C THR A 214 5.00 12.86 -6.95
N TRP A 215 4.97 12.11 -8.05
CA TRP A 215 6.18 11.59 -8.70
C TRP A 215 7.04 12.72 -9.30
N SER A 216 8.33 12.69 -8.96
CA SER A 216 9.37 13.44 -9.66
C SER A 216 10.72 12.71 -9.53
N ARG A 217 11.66 12.96 -10.44
CA ARG A 217 12.97 12.27 -10.47
C ARG A 217 13.83 12.42 -9.19
N GLY A 218 13.47 13.32 -8.28
CA GLY A 218 14.21 13.60 -7.05
C GLY A 218 13.40 13.37 -5.76
N ILE A 219 12.30 12.61 -5.80
CA ILE A 219 11.52 12.35 -4.57
C ILE A 219 12.33 11.54 -3.56
N TRP A 220 12.34 12.00 -2.30
CA TRP A 220 13.10 11.39 -1.21
C TRP A 220 12.62 9.97 -0.84
N PHE A 221 11.36 9.65 -1.16
CA PHE A 221 10.72 8.39 -0.79
C PHE A 221 10.64 7.36 -1.93
N GLN A 222 11.26 7.60 -3.09
CA GLN A 222 11.14 6.73 -4.27
C GLN A 222 11.35 5.25 -3.93
N TRP A 223 12.44 4.92 -3.24
CA TRP A 223 12.81 3.54 -2.92
C TRP A 223 11.87 2.87 -1.93
N MET A 224 11.23 3.68 -1.09
CA MET A 224 10.27 3.19 -0.11
C MET A 224 8.96 2.75 -0.79
N VAL A 225 8.58 3.40 -1.89
CA VAL A 225 7.27 3.16 -2.52
C VAL A 225 7.34 2.33 -3.81
N SER A 226 8.53 2.08 -4.35
CA SER A 226 8.72 1.29 -5.59
C SER A 226 8.07 -0.09 -5.56
N CYS A 227 8.35 -0.90 -4.52
CA CYS A 227 7.82 -2.27 -4.45
C CYS A 227 6.29 -2.30 -4.29
N PRO A 228 5.68 -1.48 -3.41
CA PRO A 228 4.24 -1.31 -3.37
C PRO A 228 3.64 -0.83 -4.71
N TYR A 229 4.31 0.09 -5.41
CA TYR A 229 3.84 0.62 -6.70
C TYR A 229 3.81 -0.45 -7.80
N VAL A 230 4.86 -1.26 -7.91
CA VAL A 230 4.88 -2.39 -8.85
C VAL A 230 3.84 -3.45 -8.45
N SER A 231 3.64 -3.69 -7.16
CA SER A 231 2.60 -4.61 -6.67
C SER A 231 1.19 -4.11 -6.98
N ALA A 232 0.94 -2.80 -6.81
CA ALA A 232 -0.32 -2.16 -7.19
C ALA A 232 -0.61 -2.33 -8.68
N MET A 233 0.38 -2.10 -9.55
CA MET A 233 0.25 -2.34 -10.98
C MET A 233 -0.12 -3.80 -11.29
N VAL A 234 0.54 -4.76 -10.64
CA VAL A 234 0.24 -6.20 -10.81
C VAL A 234 -1.18 -6.53 -10.36
N LEU A 235 -1.68 -5.93 -9.28
CA LEU A 235 -3.07 -6.08 -8.84
C LEU A 235 -4.07 -5.55 -9.87
N LEU A 236 -3.82 -4.39 -10.48
CA LEU A 236 -4.70 -3.86 -11.53
C LEU A 236 -4.69 -4.74 -12.78
N ILE A 237 -3.54 -5.28 -13.16
CA ILE A 237 -3.43 -6.25 -14.28
C ILE A 237 -4.23 -7.52 -13.95
N ALA A 238 -4.09 -8.05 -12.75
CA ALA A 238 -4.85 -9.20 -12.28
C ALA A 238 -6.36 -8.94 -12.28
N ASN A 239 -6.78 -7.75 -11.87
CA ASN A 239 -8.18 -7.34 -11.87
C ASN A 239 -8.75 -7.28 -13.30
N ASN A 240 -8.03 -6.64 -14.21
CA ASN A 240 -8.40 -6.56 -15.62
C ASN A 240 -8.46 -7.96 -16.28
N LEU A 241 -7.55 -8.87 -15.91
CA LEU A 241 -7.55 -10.27 -16.38
C LEU A 241 -8.73 -11.08 -15.85
N ASN A 242 -9.19 -10.77 -14.65
CA ASN A 242 -10.29 -11.47 -14.03
C ASN A 242 -11.64 -11.02 -14.61
N ASN A 243 -11.83 -9.71 -14.76
CA ASN A 243 -13.04 -9.13 -15.31
C ASN A 243 -12.67 -8.11 -16.40
N LEU A 244 -12.97 -8.40 -17.66
CA LEU A 244 -12.67 -7.50 -18.79
C LEU A 244 -13.71 -6.39 -19.00
N GLN A 245 -14.79 -6.38 -18.21
CA GLN A 245 -15.95 -5.50 -18.40
C GLN A 245 -16.27 -4.65 -17.16
N HIS A 246 -15.40 -4.63 -16.15
CA HIS A 246 -15.63 -3.79 -14.97
C HIS A 246 -15.55 -2.29 -15.31
N ASP A 247 -16.31 -1.47 -14.59
CA ASP A 247 -16.52 -0.04 -14.88
C ASP A 247 -15.25 0.81 -14.82
N LYS A 248 -14.20 0.32 -14.15
CA LYS A 248 -12.94 1.05 -13.95
C LYS A 248 -11.81 0.62 -14.90
N ILE A 249 -12.07 -0.26 -15.87
CA ILE A 249 -11.00 -0.85 -16.70
C ILE A 249 -10.21 0.18 -17.51
N GLN A 250 -10.84 1.29 -17.93
CA GLN A 250 -10.13 2.40 -18.58
C GLN A 250 -9.15 3.08 -17.63
N LEU A 251 -9.57 3.37 -16.39
CA LEU A 251 -8.69 3.96 -15.38
C LEU A 251 -7.54 3.00 -15.05
N ASP A 252 -7.83 1.72 -14.85
CA ASP A 252 -6.81 0.70 -14.57
C ASP A 252 -5.80 0.60 -15.71
N SER A 253 -6.26 0.67 -16.96
CA SER A 253 -5.37 0.66 -18.13
C SER A 253 -4.45 1.89 -18.17
N GLN A 254 -4.95 3.08 -17.83
CA GLN A 254 -4.16 4.32 -17.77
C GLN A 254 -3.09 4.25 -16.68
N LEU A 255 -3.46 3.81 -15.48
CA LEU A 255 -2.54 3.65 -14.36
C LEU A 255 -1.45 2.59 -14.66
N VAL A 256 -1.83 1.47 -15.28
CA VAL A 256 -0.88 0.42 -15.69
C VAL A 256 0.06 0.91 -16.79
N ASP A 257 -0.43 1.67 -17.77
CA ASP A 257 0.43 2.21 -18.83
C ASP A 257 1.47 3.19 -18.27
N ALA A 258 1.06 4.09 -17.37
CA ALA A 258 1.98 4.97 -16.66
C ALA A 258 3.04 4.17 -15.87
N ALA A 259 2.61 3.14 -15.14
CA ALA A 259 3.51 2.29 -14.36
C ALA A 259 4.48 1.47 -15.21
N LEU A 260 4.10 1.04 -16.42
CA LEU A 260 5.00 0.34 -17.34
C LEU A 260 6.08 1.27 -17.95
N LEU A 261 5.80 2.57 -18.02
CA LEU A 261 6.74 3.59 -18.49
C LEU A 261 7.68 4.08 -17.38
N TRP A 262 7.21 4.10 -16.13
CA TRP A 262 7.96 4.57 -14.97
C TRP A 262 9.38 3.97 -14.84
N PRO A 263 9.61 2.65 -14.97
CA PRO A 263 10.96 2.06 -14.89
C PRO A 263 11.93 2.53 -15.99
N LYS A 264 11.43 3.07 -17.11
CA LYS A 264 12.27 3.60 -18.19
C LYS A 264 12.81 5.00 -17.84
N GLU A 265 12.07 5.76 -17.04
CA GLU A 265 12.43 7.13 -16.65
C GLU A 265 13.45 7.20 -15.50
N VAL A 266 13.54 6.13 -14.70
CA VAL A 266 14.47 5.93 -13.57
C VAL A 266 15.75 5.19 -14.00
N SER A 267 15.92 4.88 -15.29
CA SER A 267 17.00 3.98 -15.73
C SER A 267 18.34 4.69 -15.99
N ASN A 268 19.24 4.56 -15.01
CA ASN A 268 20.62 4.07 -15.23
C ASN A 268 21.14 3.20 -14.04
N GLU A 269 20.40 3.05 -12.93
CA GLU A 269 20.94 2.41 -11.71
C GLU A 269 20.22 1.13 -11.24
N ILE A 270 19.03 0.76 -11.75
CA ILE A 270 18.12 -0.21 -11.08
C ILE A 270 17.81 -1.48 -11.88
N GLN A 271 18.39 -1.73 -13.05
CA GLN A 271 17.96 -2.88 -13.85
C GLN A 271 18.51 -4.22 -13.33
N LYS A 272 18.09 -4.65 -12.14
CA LYS A 272 18.07 -6.05 -11.73
C LYS A 272 17.20 -6.82 -12.72
N GLU A 273 17.67 -7.99 -13.16
CA GLU A 273 17.03 -8.80 -14.19
C GLU A 273 15.57 -9.15 -13.83
N GLU A 274 15.28 -9.42 -12.55
CA GLU A 274 13.94 -9.73 -12.05
C GLU A 274 12.90 -8.63 -12.34
N VAL A 275 13.28 -7.36 -12.14
CA VAL A 275 12.40 -6.21 -12.43
C VAL A 275 12.10 -6.12 -13.93
N ARG A 276 13.11 -6.38 -14.77
CA ARG A 276 12.95 -6.40 -16.23
C ARG A 276 12.02 -7.52 -16.66
N LEU A 277 12.21 -8.72 -16.11
CA LEU A 277 11.40 -9.90 -16.40
C LEU A 277 9.94 -9.69 -16.01
N LEU A 278 9.68 -9.19 -14.80
CA LEU A 278 8.33 -8.90 -14.33
C LEU A 278 7.65 -7.84 -15.22
N ARG A 279 8.35 -6.76 -15.55
CA ARG A 279 7.81 -5.71 -16.43
C ARG A 279 7.47 -6.26 -17.82
N ASN A 280 8.35 -7.08 -18.40
CA ASN A 280 8.13 -7.69 -19.72
C ASN A 280 6.91 -8.63 -19.69
N LEU A 281 6.77 -9.44 -18.64
CA LEU A 281 5.60 -10.28 -18.40
C LEU A 281 4.32 -9.45 -18.33
N CYS A 282 4.31 -8.39 -17.50
CA CYS A 282 3.17 -7.50 -17.37
C CYS A 282 2.78 -6.87 -18.71
N ALA A 283 3.76 -6.39 -19.49
CA ALA A 283 3.54 -5.80 -20.81
C ALA A 283 3.03 -6.81 -21.84
N GLU A 284 3.44 -8.07 -21.78
CA GLU A 284 2.89 -9.16 -22.61
C GLU A 284 1.42 -9.43 -22.27
N ILE A 285 1.12 -9.59 -20.98
CA ILE A 285 -0.25 -9.83 -20.50
C ILE A 285 -1.18 -8.69 -20.91
N VAL A 286 -0.77 -7.43 -20.72
CA VAL A 286 -1.58 -6.25 -21.07
C VAL A 286 -1.86 -6.20 -22.58
N ARG A 287 -0.87 -6.49 -23.43
CA ARG A 287 -1.07 -6.54 -24.89
C ARG A 287 -2.09 -7.60 -25.27
N GLU A 288 -1.97 -8.79 -24.69
CA GLU A 288 -2.87 -9.91 -24.98
C GLU A 288 -4.30 -9.65 -24.48
N MET A 289 -4.46 -9.04 -23.30
CA MET A 289 -5.77 -8.61 -22.80
C MET A 289 -6.45 -7.61 -23.74
N ARG A 290 -5.70 -6.60 -24.23
CA ARG A 290 -6.22 -5.60 -25.16
C ARG A 290 -6.68 -6.23 -26.46
N ARG A 291 -5.91 -7.19 -27.00
CA ARG A 291 -6.28 -7.96 -28.19
C ARG A 291 -7.63 -8.67 -28.00
N LYS A 292 -7.74 -9.48 -26.94
CA LYS A 292 -8.98 -10.22 -26.61
C LYS A 292 -10.19 -9.30 -26.42
N ARG A 293 -9.98 -8.13 -25.79
CA ARG A 293 -11.05 -7.14 -25.57
C ARG A 293 -11.54 -6.53 -26.89
N THR A 294 -10.63 -6.15 -27.78
CA THR A 294 -10.99 -5.60 -29.10
C THR A 294 -11.77 -6.62 -29.92
N GLU A 295 -11.36 -7.89 -29.89
CA GLU A 295 -12.07 -9.01 -30.54
C GLU A 295 -13.48 -9.20 -29.99
N ALA A 296 -13.63 -9.21 -28.66
CA ALA A 296 -14.93 -9.33 -28.01
C ALA A 296 -15.88 -8.17 -28.38
N ILE A 297 -15.38 -6.92 -28.40
CA ILE A 297 -16.17 -5.75 -28.79
C ILE A 297 -16.59 -5.83 -30.26
N ALA A 298 -15.70 -6.29 -31.15
CA ALA A 298 -15.99 -6.47 -32.57
C ALA A 298 -17.08 -7.53 -32.80
N LEU A 299 -17.02 -8.65 -32.07
CA LEU A 299 -18.05 -9.70 -32.11
C LEU A 299 -19.42 -9.19 -31.64
N THR A 300 -19.49 -8.43 -30.54
CA THR A 300 -20.76 -7.86 -30.05
C THR A 300 -21.36 -6.85 -31.03
N ARG A 301 -20.54 -5.99 -31.65
CA ARG A 301 -21.00 -5.04 -32.68
C ARG A 301 -21.43 -5.71 -33.98
N GLY A 302 -20.72 -6.77 -34.39
CA GLY A 302 -21.11 -7.59 -35.55
C GLY A 302 -22.45 -8.27 -35.31
N GLY A 303 -22.64 -8.91 -34.15
CA GLY A 303 -23.90 -9.56 -33.78
C GLY A 303 -25.10 -8.61 -33.74
N SER A 304 -24.94 -7.39 -33.22
CA SER A 304 -26.03 -6.41 -33.18
C SER A 304 -26.40 -5.85 -34.56
N LEU A 305 -25.44 -5.77 -35.49
CA LEU A 305 -25.71 -5.40 -36.87
C LEU A 305 -26.50 -6.50 -37.60
N PHE A 306 -26.19 -7.77 -37.34
CA PHE A 306 -26.92 -8.90 -37.91
C PHE A 306 -28.34 -9.06 -37.32
N SER A 307 -28.56 -8.79 -36.02
CA SER A 307 -29.91 -8.82 -35.43
C SER A 307 -30.78 -7.70 -35.98
N ASN A 308 -30.26 -6.48 -36.11
CA ASN A 308 -31.01 -5.35 -36.67
C ASN A 308 -31.37 -5.56 -38.15
N LEU A 309 -30.59 -6.35 -38.89
CA LEU A 309 -30.87 -6.71 -40.28
C LEU A 309 -31.96 -7.79 -40.42
N LEU A 310 -32.11 -8.68 -39.44
CA LEU A 310 -33.13 -9.73 -39.44
C LEU A 310 -34.49 -9.26 -38.92
N ASP A 311 -34.53 -8.22 -38.07
CA ASP A 311 -35.78 -7.59 -37.62
C ASP A 311 -36.35 -6.57 -38.63
N SER A 312 -35.66 -6.35 -39.75
CA SER A 312 -36.03 -5.40 -40.82
C SER A 312 -36.63 -6.06 -42.07
N THR A 313 -36.91 -7.36 -42.03
CA THR A 313 -37.53 -8.15 -43.12
C THR A 313 -38.84 -8.77 -42.68
#